data_AF-A0A7W9IKD0-F1
#
_entry.id   AF-A0A7W9IKD0-F1
#
_cell.length_a   1.000
_cell.length_b   1.000
_cell.length_c   1.000
_cell.angle_alpha   90.00
_cell.angle_beta   90.00
_cell.angle_gamma   90.00
#
_symmetry.space_group_name_H-M   'P 1'
#
loop_
_entity.id
_entity.type
_entity.pdbx_description
1 polymer ?
#
loop_
_entity_poly.entity_id
_entity_poly.type
_entity_poly.pdbx_seq_one_letter_code
_entity_poly.pdbx_strand_id
1 'polypeptide(L)' 'MGEFTTTIEHRLDQAYRNLHEARSAGDDYLADTFTAEIEDLRRLATDNGVPIQR' A
#
# COMPACT_ATOMS: atom_id res chain seq x y z
N MET A 1 -10.28 18.45 -2.02
CA MET A 1 -10.09 17.38 -1.02
C MET A 1 -9.70 16.03 -1.66
N GLY A 2 -9.03 15.99 -2.82
CA GLY A 2 -8.91 14.74 -3.60
C GLY A 2 -7.49 14.26 -3.93
N GLU A 3 -6.48 15.13 -3.89
CA GLU A 3 -5.14 14.76 -4.37
C GLU A 3 -4.42 13.82 -3.40
N PHE A 4 -4.56 14.05 -2.09
CA PHE A 4 -3.95 13.21 -1.07
C PHE A 4 -4.56 11.80 -1.06
N THR A 5 -5.88 11.71 -1.11
CA THR A 5 -6.62 10.44 -1.19
C THR A 5 -6.24 9.64 -2.43
N THR A 6 -6.27 10.28 -3.61
CA THR A 6 -5.89 9.65 -4.90
C THR A 6 -4.43 9.19 -4.86
N THR A 7 -3.55 9.97 -4.23
CA THR A 7 -2.13 9.61 -4.09
C THR A 7 -1.93 8.41 -3.18
N ILE A 8 -2.64 8.32 -2.05
CA ILE A 8 -2.56 7.14 -1.18
C ILE A 8 -3.12 5.92 -1.89
N GLU A 9 -4.31 6.00 -2.50
CA GLU A 9 -4.92 4.88 -3.21
C GLU A 9 -3.99 4.36 -4.33
N HIS A 10 -3.40 5.26 -5.12
CA HIS A 10 -2.45 4.88 -6.16
C HIS A 10 -1.21 4.20 -5.57
N ARG A 11 -0.62 4.74 -4.49
CA ARG A 11 0.54 4.12 -3.84
C ARG A 11 0.20 2.74 -3.26
N LEU A 12 -0.99 2.59 -2.70
CA LEU A 12 -1.47 1.35 -2.11
C LEU A 12 -1.66 0.27 -3.19
N ASP A 13 -2.24 0.62 -4.34
CA ASP A 13 -2.36 -0.27 -5.50
C ASP A 13 -0.98 -0.71 -6.03
N GLN A 14 -0.03 0.24 -6.14
CA GLN A 14 1.33 -0.08 -6.55
C GLN A 14 2.03 -1.00 -5.55
N ALA A 15 1.92 -0.74 -4.24
CA ALA A 15 2.52 -1.58 -3.21
C ALA A 15 1.91 -2.99 -3.22
N TYR A 16 0.60 -3.15 -3.47
CA TYR A 16 -0.02 -4.47 -3.64
C TYR A 16 0.50 -5.23 -4.86
N ARG A 17 0.66 -4.57 -6.00
CA ARG A 17 1.24 -5.19 -7.21
C ARG A 17 2.67 -5.63 -6.96
N ASN A 18 3.48 -4.77 -6.38
CA ASN A 18 4.88 -5.06 -6.07
C ASN A 18 5.00 -6.18 -5.02
N LEU A 19 4.12 -6.22 -4.01
CA LEU A 19 4.05 -7.32 -3.05
C LEU A 19 3.73 -8.65 -3.74
N HIS A 20 2.77 -8.65 -4.67
CA HIS A 20 2.42 -9.84 -5.43
C HIS A 20 3.60 -10.32 -6.27
N GLU A 21 4.30 -9.39 -6.94
CA GLU A 21 5.46 -9.70 -7.76
C GLU A 21 6.63 -10.22 -6.92
N ALA A 22 6.93 -9.58 -5.78
CA ALA A 22 7.95 -10.02 -4.83
C ALA A 22 7.66 -11.43 -4.30
N ARG A 23 6.41 -11.71 -3.91
CA ARG A 23 5.99 -13.07 -3.50
C ARG A 23 6.11 -14.08 -4.64
N SER A 24 5.77 -13.70 -5.86
CA SER A 24 5.90 -14.58 -7.03
C SER A 24 7.36 -14.83 -7.41
N ALA A 25 8.26 -13.88 -7.15
CA ALA A 25 9.69 -14.01 -7.35
C ALA A 25 10.39 -14.81 -6.23
N GLY A 26 9.70 -15.06 -5.11
CA GLY A 26 10.27 -15.69 -3.92
C GLY A 26 11.17 -14.75 -3.12
N ASP A 27 10.96 -13.45 -3.24
CA ASP A 27 11.76 -12.41 -2.57
C ASP A 27 11.08 -12.00 -1.25
N ASP A 28 11.29 -12.82 -0.21
CA ASP A 28 10.63 -12.67 1.08
C ASP A 28 10.95 -11.32 1.76
N TYR A 29 12.16 -10.78 1.53
CA TYR A 29 12.56 -9.48 2.07
C TYR A 29 11.77 -8.32 1.45
N LEU A 30 11.64 -8.33 0.11
CA LEU A 30 10.81 -7.35 -0.60
C LEU A 30 9.34 -7.51 -0.23
N ALA A 31 8.86 -8.75 -0.08
CA ALA A 31 7.48 -9.00 0.34
C ALA A 31 7.19 -8.45 1.74
N ASP A 32 8.09 -8.62 2.71
CA ASP A 32 7.94 -8.05 4.05
C ASP A 32 7.96 -6.51 4.01
N THR A 33 8.89 -5.94 3.24
CA THR A 33 9.02 -4.50 3.04
C THR A 33 7.73 -3.88 2.47
N PHE A 34 7.17 -4.45 1.41
CA PHE A 34 5.91 -3.94 0.83
C PHE A 34 4.71 -4.18 1.74
N THR A 35 4.70 -5.27 2.51
CA THR A 35 3.65 -5.51 3.50
C THR A 35 3.64 -4.41 4.56
N ALA A 36 4.80 -4.05 5.12
CA ALA A 36 4.92 -2.97 6.08
C ALA A 36 4.53 -1.60 5.47
N GLU A 37 4.91 -1.33 4.21
CA GLU A 37 4.51 -0.11 3.51
C GLU A 37 2.99 0.00 3.33
N ILE A 38 2.30 -1.09 2.98
CA ILE A 38 0.84 -1.13 2.85
C ILE A 38 0.16 -0.83 4.19
N GLU A 39 0.68 -1.39 5.29
CA GLU A 39 0.14 -1.14 6.63
C GLU A 39 0.30 0.34 7.02
N ASP A 40 1.46 0.93 6.75
CA ASP A 40 1.72 2.34 7.04
C ASP A 40 0.81 3.26 6.21
N LEU A 41 0.65 2.98 4.91
CA LEU A 41 -0.24 3.74 4.03
C LEU A 41 -1.71 3.62 4.45
N ARG A 42 -2.17 2.42 4.86
CA ARG A 42 -3.53 2.23 5.42
C ARG A 42 -3.74 3.02 6.70
N ARG A 43 -2.74 3.05 7.57
CA ARG A 43 -2.79 3.83 8.81
C ARG A 43 -2.83 5.33 8.50
N LEU A 44 -2.00 5.80 7.58
CA LEU A 44 -1.97 7.18 7.12
C LEU A 44 -3.32 7.60 6.54
N ALA A 45 -3.93 6.76 5.69
CA ALA A 45 -5.27 7.02 5.19
C ALA A 45 -6.32 7.10 6.30
N THR A 46 -6.30 6.15 7.23
CA THR A 46 -7.23 6.13 8.36
C THR A 46 -7.10 7.39 9.23
N ASP A 47 -5.86 7.79 9.52
CA ASP A 47 -5.54 9.00 10.31
C ASP A 47 -6.04 10.28 9.61
N ASN A 48 -5.95 10.32 8.28
CA ASN A 48 -6.42 11.44 7.46
C ASN A 48 -7.92 11.34 7.11
N GLY A 49 -8.65 10.36 7.63
CA GLY A 49 -10.08 10.17 7.38
C GLY A 49 -10.41 9.70 5.95
N VAL A 50 -9.45 9.08 5.25
CA VAL A 50 -9.60 8.53 3.91
C VAL A 50 -10.15 7.09 4.01
N PRO A 51 -11.36 6.82 3.50
CA PRO A 51 -11.91 5.47 3.49
C PRO A 51 -11.24 4.62 2.41
N ILE A 52 -10.28 3.78 2.79
CA ILE A 52 -9.72 2.76 1.88
C ILE A 52 -10.77 1.66 1.70
N GLN A 53 -11.38 1.56 0.51
CA GLN A 53 -12.21 0.39 0.17
C GLN A 53 -11.33 -0.83 -0.07
N ARG A 54 -11.77 -1.98 0.47
CA ARG A 54 -11.09 -3.28 0.41
C ARG A 54 -11.23 -3.92 -0.96
#